data_AF-A0A2R6QG84-F1
#
_entry.id   AF-A0A2R6QG84-F1
#
_cell.length_a   1.000
_cell.length_b   1.000
_cell.length_c   1.000
_cell.angle_alpha   90.00
_cell.angle_beta   90.00
_cell.angle_gamma   90.00
#
_symmetry.space_group_name_H-M   'P 1'
#
loop_
_entity.id
_entity.type
_entity.pdbx_description
1 polymer ?
#
loop_
_entity_poly.entity_id
_entity_poly.type
_entity_poly.pdbx_seq_one_letter_code
_entity_poly.pdbx_strand_id
1 'polypeptide(L)'
;MGGFSGHNLAFTFGLLGNVISFFVFLSPLPTFYQIYKKKSTEGFQSVPYVVALFSAMLLMYYAFLKTNATLLITINSFGCFIETIYIALYIFYAPKKVRTVRLIVVMIGGFGLILILTHFFAKGPIRVHIVGWICLIFSVSVFAAPLFIVKQVIRTKSVEFMPFSLSLSLTFNAVMWFFYGLLIKDFNIAIPNVLGFVFGIIQMVLYAMYKDSTKKVVKDQKLPQIQVIVVKEDQKLPELAEQVIDMVKLRAMVCGTDAILDPLPNGHDMSAAFAVAKPNMEVPVTA
;
A
#
# COMPACT_ATOMS: atom_id res chain seq x y z
N MET A 1 -46.61 13.24 -0.49
CA MET A 1 -45.22 13.39 -0.94
C MET A 1 -44.36 13.64 0.29
N GLY A 2 -43.78 12.57 0.86
CA GLY A 2 -43.09 12.63 2.16
C GLY A 2 -41.73 13.32 2.01
N GLY A 3 -41.61 14.54 2.54
CA GLY A 3 -40.34 15.25 2.58
C GLY A 3 -39.35 14.49 3.47
N PHE A 4 -38.19 14.13 2.92
CA PHE A 4 -37.08 13.61 3.72
C PHE A 4 -36.71 14.65 4.78
N SER A 5 -37.01 14.36 6.05
CA SER A 5 -36.50 15.13 7.18
C SER A 5 -34.98 15.23 7.09
N GLY A 6 -34.39 16.39 7.36
CA GLY A 6 -32.93 16.59 7.29
C GLY A 6 -32.14 15.61 8.16
N HIS A 7 -32.76 15.08 9.22
CA HIS A 7 -32.20 14.01 10.05
C HIS A 7 -32.08 12.68 9.29
N ASN A 8 -33.07 12.32 8.47
CA ASN A 8 -33.04 11.10 7.67
C ASN A 8 -31.95 11.20 6.60
N LEU A 9 -31.78 12.37 5.98
CA LEU A 9 -30.69 12.60 5.01
C LEU A 9 -29.32 12.50 5.68
N ALA A 10 -29.14 13.14 6.84
CA ALA A 10 -27.88 13.05 7.59
C ALA A 10 -27.54 11.58 7.92
N PHE A 11 -28.52 10.80 8.36
CA PHE A 11 -28.32 9.37 8.60
C PHE A 11 -27.96 8.61 7.31
N THR A 12 -28.66 8.84 6.20
CA THR A 12 -28.37 8.20 4.91
C THR A 12 -26.95 8.51 4.43
N PHE A 13 -26.55 9.78 4.39
CA PHE A 13 -25.20 10.15 3.97
C PHE A 13 -24.13 9.62 4.91
N GLY A 14 -24.37 9.64 6.23
CA GLY A 14 -23.44 9.08 7.20
C GLY A 14 -23.30 7.56 7.09
N LEU A 15 -24.39 6.84 6.80
CA LEU A 15 -24.37 5.39 6.58
C LEU A 15 -23.63 5.03 5.29
N LEU A 16 -23.92 5.72 4.19
CA LEU A 16 -23.18 5.55 2.93
C LEU A 16 -21.70 5.90 3.09
N GLY A 17 -21.40 6.98 3.83
CA GLY A 17 -20.03 7.36 4.19
C GLY A 17 -19.31 6.26 4.97
N ASN A 18 -19.99 5.60 5.93
CA ASN A 18 -19.44 4.44 6.65
C ASN A 18 -19.11 3.29 5.70
N VAL A 19 -20.04 2.92 4.81
CA VAL A 19 -19.85 1.81 3.86
C VAL A 19 -18.67 2.08 2.93
N ILE A 20 -18.59 3.27 2.33
CA ILE A 20 -17.50 3.62 1.42
C ILE A 20 -16.17 3.70 2.17
N SER A 21 -16.14 4.35 3.33
CA SER A 21 -14.95 4.44 4.16
C SER A 21 -14.43 3.07 4.59
N PHE A 22 -15.31 2.11 4.87
CA PHE A 22 -14.92 0.73 5.19
C PHE A 22 -14.09 0.11 4.06
N PHE A 23 -14.57 0.23 2.81
CA PHE A 23 -13.81 -0.27 1.65
C PHE A 23 -12.53 0.52 1.38
N VAL A 24 -12.53 1.84 1.62
CA VAL A 24 -11.32 2.68 1.53
C VAL A 24 -10.28 2.21 2.55
N PHE A 25 -10.66 1.94 3.79
CA PHE A 25 -9.77 1.41 4.81
C PHE A 25 -9.24 0.01 4.45
N LEU A 26 -9.99 -0.80 3.71
CA LEU A 26 -9.53 -2.10 3.22
C LEU A 26 -8.67 -2.03 1.96
N SER A 27 -8.54 -0.86 1.31
CA SER A 27 -7.78 -0.72 0.08
C SER A 27 -6.30 -1.16 0.18
N PRO A 28 -5.61 -1.04 1.33
CA PRO A 28 -4.24 -1.53 1.48
C PRO A 28 -4.11 -3.05 1.66
N LEU A 29 -5.21 -3.81 1.80
CA LEU A 29 -5.15 -5.27 1.99
C LEU A 29 -4.29 -6.00 0.94
N PRO A 30 -4.41 -5.71 -0.38
CA PRO A 30 -3.57 -6.37 -1.38
C PRO A 30 -2.08 -6.07 -1.19
N THR A 31 -1.73 -4.85 -0.74
CA THR A 31 -0.36 -4.47 -0.41
C THR A 31 0.16 -5.25 0.79
N PHE A 32 -0.63 -5.35 1.87
CA PHE A 32 -0.21 -6.11 3.05
C PHE A 32 -0.18 -7.62 2.84
N TYR A 33 -1.03 -8.15 1.96
CA TYR A 33 -0.95 -9.53 1.50
C TYR A 33 0.39 -9.81 0.80
N GLN A 34 0.87 -8.88 -0.05
CA GLN A 34 2.19 -8.99 -0.67
C GLN A 34 3.31 -8.94 0.37
N ILE A 35 3.24 -8.02 1.34
CA ILE A 35 4.22 -7.93 2.44
C ILE A 35 4.27 -9.26 3.22
N TYR A 36 3.11 -9.83 3.54
CA TYR A 36 3.02 -11.12 4.21
C TYR A 36 3.63 -12.27 3.39
N LYS A 37 3.34 -12.32 2.08
CA LYS A 37 3.85 -13.39 1.19
C LYS A 37 5.36 -13.27 0.98
N LYS A 38 5.88 -12.05 0.84
CA LYS A 38 7.30 -11.78 0.59
C LYS A 38 8.15 -11.70 1.85
N LYS A 39 7.52 -11.63 3.04
CA LYS A 39 8.20 -11.47 4.33
C LYS A 39 9.11 -10.23 4.37
N SER A 40 8.76 -9.22 3.58
CA SER A 40 9.52 -7.99 3.35
C SER A 40 8.55 -6.86 3.04
N THR A 41 8.92 -5.63 3.40
CA THR A 41 8.11 -4.44 3.10
C THR A 41 8.33 -3.90 1.70
N GLU A 42 9.24 -4.47 0.89
CA GLU A 42 9.45 -4.15 -0.54
C GLU A 42 9.56 -2.63 -0.85
N GLY A 43 9.99 -1.82 0.12
CA GLY A 43 10.07 -0.35 -0.01
C GLY A 43 8.77 0.42 0.28
N PHE A 44 7.64 -0.25 0.55
CA PHE A 44 6.41 0.39 1.04
C PHE A 44 6.69 1.18 2.31
N GLN A 45 6.01 2.32 2.47
CA GLN A 45 6.19 3.22 3.61
C GLN A 45 5.08 3.02 4.64
N SER A 46 5.41 3.13 5.93
CA SER A 46 4.45 3.06 7.03
C SER A 46 3.70 4.37 7.30
N VAL A 47 4.23 5.49 6.80
CA VAL A 47 3.73 6.85 7.11
C VAL A 47 2.23 6.99 6.85
N PRO A 48 1.65 6.52 5.73
CA PRO A 48 0.22 6.66 5.47
C PRO A 48 -0.65 6.02 6.56
N TYR A 49 -0.26 4.84 7.06
CA TYR A 49 -1.01 4.09 8.07
C TYR A 49 -0.93 4.74 9.45
N VAL A 50 0.26 5.24 9.83
CA VAL A 50 0.44 5.96 11.10
C VAL A 50 -0.34 7.28 11.11
N VAL A 51 -0.34 8.00 9.99
CA VAL A 51 -1.10 9.25 9.82
C VAL A 51 -2.60 8.98 9.81
N ALA A 52 -3.06 7.93 9.13
CA ALA A 52 -4.45 7.52 9.11
C ALA A 52 -4.96 7.10 10.51
N LEU A 53 -4.16 6.32 11.26
CA LEU A 53 -4.48 5.97 12.65
C LEU A 53 -4.64 7.23 13.52
N PHE A 54 -3.71 8.18 13.44
CA PHE A 54 -3.80 9.42 14.21
C PHE A 54 -5.02 10.27 13.81
N SER A 55 -5.33 10.35 12.51
CA SER A 55 -6.55 11.00 12.02
C SER A 55 -7.81 10.34 12.60
N ALA A 56 -7.86 9.01 12.60
CA ALA A 56 -9.01 8.26 13.11
C ALA A 56 -9.17 8.44 14.63
N MET A 57 -8.08 8.44 15.38
CA MET A 57 -8.10 8.73 16.82
C MET A 57 -8.62 10.14 17.13
N LEU A 58 -8.17 11.16 16.38
CA LEU A 58 -8.64 12.54 16.55
C LEU A 58 -10.13 12.68 16.24
N LEU A 59 -10.59 12.16 15.09
CA LEU A 59 -11.99 12.22 14.70
C LEU A 59 -12.89 11.42 15.65
N MET A 60 -12.42 10.28 16.14
CA MET A 60 -13.12 9.51 17.16
C MET A 60 -13.25 10.29 18.47
N TYR A 61 -12.17 10.93 18.94
CA TYR A 61 -12.22 11.78 20.13
C TYR A 61 -13.19 12.95 19.93
N TYR A 62 -13.11 13.64 18.80
CA TYR A 62 -14.03 14.72 18.43
C TYR A 62 -15.49 14.24 18.47
N ALA A 63 -15.79 13.08 17.91
CA ALA A 63 -17.13 12.51 17.90
C ALA A 63 -17.63 12.15 19.31
N PHE A 64 -16.78 11.61 20.19
CA PHE A 64 -17.13 11.34 21.59
C PHE A 64 -17.49 12.61 22.38
N LEU A 65 -16.95 13.76 21.98
CA LEU A 65 -17.29 15.03 22.62
C LEU A 65 -18.63 15.62 22.14
N LYS A 66 -19.18 15.10 21.04
CA LYS A 66 -20.44 15.57 20.44
C LYS A 66 -21.60 14.67 20.80
N THR A 67 -22.79 15.25 20.87
CA THR A 67 -24.04 14.49 20.91
C THR A 67 -24.37 13.95 19.52
N ASN A 68 -24.90 12.72 19.45
CA ASN A 68 -25.41 12.09 18.21
C ASN A 68 -24.38 11.92 17.06
N ALA A 69 -23.10 11.69 17.37
CA ALA A 69 -22.05 11.45 16.38
C ALA A 69 -21.70 9.97 16.16
N THR A 70 -22.64 9.05 16.43
CA THR A 70 -22.42 7.59 16.39
C THR A 70 -21.79 7.11 15.09
N LEU A 71 -22.22 7.65 13.94
CA LEU A 71 -21.69 7.27 12.63
C LEU A 71 -20.21 7.65 12.42
N LEU A 72 -19.70 8.71 13.07
CA LEU A 72 -18.26 8.99 13.07
C LEU A 72 -17.53 8.05 14.01
N ILE A 73 -18.11 7.75 15.17
CA ILE A 73 -17.50 6.83 16.14
C ILE A 73 -17.32 5.46 15.50
N THR A 74 -18.35 4.90 14.85
CA THR A 74 -18.30 3.56 14.25
C THR A 74 -17.19 3.44 13.21
N ILE A 75 -17.13 4.37 12.25
CA ILE A 75 -16.15 4.26 11.17
C ILE A 75 -14.72 4.52 11.62
N ASN A 76 -14.51 5.48 12.53
CA ASN A 76 -13.17 5.78 13.03
C ASN A 76 -12.70 4.71 14.03
N SER A 77 -13.61 4.05 14.75
CA SER A 77 -13.26 2.86 15.55
C SER A 77 -12.75 1.73 14.67
N PHE A 78 -13.44 1.46 13.56
CA PHE A 78 -12.97 0.49 12.57
C PHE A 78 -11.63 0.90 11.96
N GLY A 79 -11.47 2.17 11.60
CA GLY A 79 -10.21 2.74 11.12
C GLY A 79 -9.05 2.53 12.09
N CYS A 80 -9.25 2.85 13.38
CA CYS A 80 -8.27 2.60 14.42
C CYS A 80 -7.88 1.11 14.50
N PHE A 81 -8.85 0.21 14.43
CA PHE A 81 -8.62 -1.23 14.48
C PHE A 81 -7.78 -1.72 13.30
N ILE A 82 -8.19 -1.41 12.06
CA ILE A 82 -7.52 -1.92 10.86
C ILE A 82 -6.14 -1.27 10.64
N GLU A 83 -5.98 0.03 10.91
CA GLU A 83 -4.69 0.71 10.78
C GLU A 83 -3.69 0.19 11.82
N THR A 84 -4.15 -0.19 13.02
CA THR A 84 -3.30 -0.85 14.01
C THR A 84 -2.80 -2.20 13.50
N ILE A 85 -3.65 -2.98 12.84
CA ILE A 85 -3.25 -4.25 12.21
C ILE A 85 -2.20 -4.01 11.13
N TYR A 86 -2.41 -3.02 10.25
CA TYR A 86 -1.45 -2.66 9.21
C TYR A 86 -0.08 -2.24 9.77
N ILE A 87 -0.09 -1.40 10.80
CA ILE A 87 1.14 -0.97 11.46
C ILE A 87 1.85 -2.16 12.13
N ALA A 88 1.11 -3.05 12.80
CA ALA A 88 1.68 -4.25 13.44
C ALA A 88 2.34 -5.17 12.41
N LEU A 89 1.66 -5.46 11.30
CA LEU A 89 2.21 -6.25 10.19
C LEU A 89 3.44 -5.57 9.57
N TYR A 90 3.40 -4.25 9.38
CA TYR A 90 4.54 -3.50 8.87
C TYR A 90 5.74 -3.65 9.78
N ILE A 91 5.59 -3.44 11.10
CA ILE A 91 6.70 -3.52 12.07
C ILE A 91 7.28 -4.93 12.11
N PHE A 92 6.44 -5.95 11.98
CA PHE A 92 6.87 -7.35 12.00
C PHE A 92 7.77 -7.69 10.79
N TYR A 93 7.43 -7.21 9.59
CA TYR A 93 8.15 -7.53 8.35
C TYR A 93 9.16 -6.45 7.90
N ALA A 94 9.24 -5.30 8.57
CA ALA A 94 10.13 -4.22 8.17
C ALA A 94 11.57 -4.41 8.68
N PRO A 95 12.59 -4.29 7.81
CA PRO A 95 13.99 -4.35 8.23
C PRO A 95 14.40 -3.11 9.05
N LYS A 96 13.82 -1.93 8.79
CA LYS A 96 14.14 -0.66 9.45
C LYS A 96 12.90 -0.06 10.13
N LYS A 97 12.57 -0.52 11.33
CA LYS A 97 11.38 -0.10 12.09
C LYS A 97 11.54 1.19 12.91
N VAL A 98 12.77 1.69 13.12
CA VAL A 98 13.05 2.86 13.99
C VAL A 98 12.25 4.09 13.58
N ARG A 99 12.17 4.40 12.28
CA ARG A 99 11.38 5.54 11.78
C ARG A 99 9.89 5.38 12.10
N THR A 100 9.34 4.19 11.88
CA THR A 100 7.93 3.88 12.17
C THR A 100 7.64 3.99 13.67
N VAL A 101 8.46 3.37 14.52
CA VAL A 101 8.30 3.43 15.98
C VAL A 101 8.39 4.88 16.47
N ARG A 102 9.34 5.67 15.97
CA ARG A 102 9.46 7.10 16.30
C ARG A 102 8.18 7.86 15.93
N LEU A 103 7.63 7.64 14.74
CA LEU A 103 6.38 8.28 14.32
C LEU A 103 5.20 7.88 15.22
N ILE A 104 5.09 6.61 15.59
CA ILE A 104 4.04 6.12 16.50
C ILE A 104 4.16 6.80 17.87
N VAL A 105 5.37 6.83 18.45
CA VAL A 105 5.61 7.48 19.74
C VAL A 105 5.23 8.97 19.70
N VAL A 106 5.63 9.69 18.64
CA VAL A 106 5.27 11.10 18.45
C VAL A 106 3.75 11.28 18.33
N MET A 107 3.07 10.43 17.57
CA MET A 107 1.62 10.53 17.36
C MET A 107 0.82 10.16 18.61
N ILE A 108 1.19 9.09 19.32
CA ILE A 108 0.55 8.71 20.59
C ILE A 108 0.81 9.78 21.65
N GLY A 109 2.05 10.26 21.76
CA GLY A 109 2.41 11.34 22.67
C GLY A 109 1.66 12.64 22.38
N GLY A 110 1.56 13.02 21.10
CA GLY A 110 0.77 14.17 20.65
C GLY A 110 -0.72 14.01 20.95
N PHE A 111 -1.29 12.83 20.71
CA PHE A 111 -2.69 12.53 21.03
C PHE A 111 -2.94 12.62 22.54
N GLY A 112 -2.08 11.99 23.35
CA GLY A 112 -2.15 12.06 24.81
C GLY A 112 -2.06 13.50 25.34
N LEU A 113 -1.16 14.30 24.77
CA LEU A 113 -1.04 15.72 25.12
C LEU A 113 -2.32 16.49 24.79
N ILE A 114 -2.91 16.27 23.61
CA ILE A 114 -4.20 16.87 23.23
C ILE A 114 -5.29 16.49 24.24
N LEU A 115 -5.40 15.20 24.61
CA LEU A 115 -6.38 14.73 25.60
C LEU A 115 -6.20 15.41 26.95
N ILE A 116 -4.97 15.45 27.48
CA ILE A 116 -4.67 16.07 28.77
C ILE A 116 -5.00 17.56 28.75
N LEU A 117 -4.46 18.30 27.76
CA LEU A 117 -4.67 19.74 27.67
C LEU A 117 -6.15 20.09 27.52
N THR A 118 -6.87 19.40 26.65
CA THR A 118 -8.28 19.68 26.41
C THR A 118 -9.17 19.19 27.55
N HIS A 119 -8.79 18.18 28.33
CA HIS A 119 -9.53 17.74 29.51
C HIS A 119 -9.41 18.74 30.67
N PHE A 120 -8.20 19.21 30.97
CA PHE A 120 -7.95 20.08 32.12
C PHE A 120 -8.24 21.56 31.82
N PHE A 121 -7.96 22.04 30.61
CA PHE A 121 -8.02 23.47 30.27
C PHE A 121 -9.23 23.86 29.40
N ALA A 122 -10.06 22.90 28.94
CA ALA A 122 -11.27 23.20 28.17
C ALA A 122 -12.47 22.36 28.64
N LYS A 123 -13.66 22.95 28.73
CA LYS A 123 -14.88 22.26 29.19
C LYS A 123 -16.06 22.50 28.25
N GLY A 124 -16.98 21.55 28.19
CA GLY A 124 -18.23 21.69 27.44
C GLY A 124 -18.00 22.12 25.97
N PRO A 125 -18.74 23.11 25.44
CA PRO A 125 -18.67 23.52 24.04
C PRO A 125 -17.28 23.99 23.59
N ILE A 126 -16.52 24.68 24.44
CA ILE A 126 -15.20 25.19 24.05
C ILE A 126 -14.22 24.04 23.75
N ARG A 127 -14.33 22.93 24.48
CA ARG A 127 -13.55 21.71 24.23
C ARG A 127 -13.86 21.12 22.87
N VAL A 128 -15.15 21.05 22.52
CA VAL A 128 -15.60 20.58 21.20
C VAL A 128 -15.02 21.46 20.08
N HIS A 129 -15.05 22.79 20.24
CA HIS A 129 -14.49 23.69 19.23
C HIS A 129 -12.99 23.53 19.06
N ILE A 130 -12.21 23.49 20.15
CA ILE A 130 -10.75 23.33 20.08
C ILE A 130 -10.38 22.02 19.37
N VAL A 131 -10.99 20.90 19.78
CA VAL A 131 -10.73 19.59 19.18
C VAL A 131 -11.20 19.54 17.72
N GLY A 132 -12.33 20.17 17.39
CA GLY A 132 -12.82 20.29 16.03
C GLY A 132 -11.84 21.02 15.11
N TRP A 133 -11.27 22.14 15.57
CA TRP A 133 -10.23 22.87 14.83
C TRP A 133 -8.95 22.05 14.63
N ILE A 134 -8.52 21.32 15.66
CA ILE A 134 -7.37 20.40 15.54
C ILE A 134 -7.64 19.33 14.48
N CYS A 135 -8.83 18.71 14.49
CA CYS A 135 -9.23 17.73 13.48
C CYS A 135 -9.25 18.35 12.08
N LEU A 136 -9.85 19.52 11.92
CA LEU A 136 -9.90 20.27 10.65
C LEU A 136 -8.49 20.53 10.11
N ILE A 137 -7.60 21.12 10.90
CA ILE A 137 -6.22 21.44 10.48
C ILE A 137 -5.47 20.16 10.11
N PHE A 138 -5.59 19.11 10.93
CA PHE A 138 -4.93 17.84 10.64
C PHE A 138 -5.45 17.20 9.36
N SER A 139 -6.78 17.14 9.18
CA SER A 139 -7.42 16.62 7.97
C SER A 139 -7.09 17.45 6.72
N VAL A 140 -6.82 18.74 6.83
CA VAL A 140 -6.31 19.53 5.69
C VAL A 140 -4.85 19.15 5.41
N SER A 141 -4.03 18.95 6.44
CA SER A 141 -2.60 18.65 6.28
C SER A 141 -2.33 17.33 5.55
N VAL A 142 -3.21 16.33 5.68
CA VAL A 142 -3.03 15.03 5.00
C VAL A 142 -3.11 15.12 3.47
N PHE A 143 -3.69 16.21 2.92
CA PHE A 143 -3.71 16.43 1.47
C PHE A 143 -2.33 16.78 0.87
N ALA A 144 -1.31 17.02 1.71
CA ALA A 144 0.07 17.18 1.23
C ALA A 144 0.56 15.96 0.42
N ALA A 145 0.16 14.75 0.80
CA ALA A 145 0.52 13.53 0.07
C ALA A 145 -0.13 13.45 -1.32
N PRO A 146 -1.48 13.56 -1.47
CA PRO A 146 -2.12 13.69 -2.77
C PRO A 146 -1.55 14.80 -3.66
N LEU A 147 -1.20 15.96 -3.10
CA LEU A 147 -0.58 17.06 -3.84
C LEU A 147 0.80 16.66 -4.40
N PHE A 148 1.61 15.96 -3.61
CA PHE A 148 2.89 15.42 -4.06
C PHE A 148 2.70 14.40 -5.20
N ILE A 149 1.72 13.50 -5.10
CA ILE A 149 1.41 12.52 -6.15
C ILE A 149 0.95 13.23 -7.43
N VAL A 150 0.08 14.24 -7.34
CA VAL A 150 -0.34 15.06 -8.50
C VAL A 150 0.87 15.69 -9.18
N LYS A 151 1.77 16.32 -8.41
CA LYS A 151 3.02 16.89 -8.93
C LYS A 151 3.90 15.84 -9.61
N GLN A 152 3.98 14.65 -9.03
CA GLN A 152 4.74 13.54 -9.58
C GLN A 152 4.15 13.09 -10.93
N VAL A 153 2.84 12.87 -11.03
CA VAL A 153 2.17 12.47 -12.29
C VAL A 153 2.40 13.49 -13.40
N ILE A 154 2.31 14.79 -13.10
CA ILE A 154 2.53 15.85 -14.10
C ILE A 154 3.98 15.84 -14.62
N ARG A 155 4.95 15.57 -13.74
CA ARG A 155 6.38 15.50 -14.08
C ARG A 155 6.75 14.23 -14.83
N THR A 156 6.30 13.08 -14.36
CA THR A 156 6.64 11.77 -14.94
C THR A 156 5.75 11.37 -16.11
N LYS A 157 4.64 12.09 -16.32
CA LYS A 157 3.61 11.75 -17.33
C LYS A 157 3.07 10.33 -17.16
N SER A 158 3.14 9.79 -15.94
CA SER A 158 2.75 8.42 -15.60
C SER A 158 1.80 8.40 -14.40
N VAL A 159 0.75 7.58 -14.47
CA VAL A 159 -0.29 7.41 -13.42
C VAL A 159 -0.12 6.11 -12.63
N GLU A 160 1.06 5.49 -12.66
CA GLU A 160 1.37 4.23 -11.97
C GLU A 160 1.03 4.26 -10.48
N PHE A 161 1.31 5.38 -9.80
CA PHE A 161 1.05 5.55 -8.36
C PHE A 161 -0.34 6.13 -8.03
N MET A 162 -1.22 6.27 -9.02
CA MET A 162 -2.54 6.87 -8.87
C MET A 162 -3.63 5.96 -9.48
N PRO A 163 -4.07 4.91 -8.75
CA PRO A 163 -5.10 4.01 -9.24
C PRO A 163 -6.47 4.72 -9.30
N PHE A 164 -7.11 4.69 -10.48
CA PHE A 164 -8.38 5.36 -10.74
C PHE A 164 -9.48 4.99 -9.75
N SER A 165 -9.66 3.68 -9.47
CA SER A 165 -10.72 3.20 -8.57
C SER A 165 -10.58 3.77 -7.16
N LEU A 166 -9.35 3.95 -6.67
CA LEU A 166 -9.10 4.53 -5.35
C LEU A 166 -9.43 6.03 -5.35
N SER A 167 -9.03 6.78 -6.37
CA SER A 167 -9.40 8.20 -6.52
C SER A 167 -10.92 8.38 -6.62
N LEU A 168 -11.62 7.51 -7.35
CA LEU A 168 -13.08 7.53 -7.45
C LEU A 168 -13.75 7.25 -6.10
N SER A 169 -13.34 6.18 -5.41
CA SER A 169 -13.86 5.83 -4.08
C SER A 169 -13.61 6.94 -3.05
N LEU A 170 -12.43 7.55 -3.04
CA LEU A 170 -12.12 8.69 -2.18
C LEU A 170 -12.97 9.92 -2.51
N THR A 171 -13.26 10.16 -3.79
CA THR A 171 -14.14 11.25 -4.22
C THR A 171 -15.55 11.04 -3.70
N PHE A 172 -16.13 9.85 -3.88
CA PHE A 172 -17.46 9.55 -3.33
C PHE A 172 -17.48 9.60 -1.80
N ASN A 173 -16.42 9.10 -1.16
CA ASN A 173 -16.28 9.19 0.29
C ASN A 173 -16.32 10.66 0.75
N ALA A 174 -15.58 11.54 0.08
CA ALA A 174 -15.56 12.97 0.37
C ALA A 174 -16.95 13.59 0.19
N VAL A 175 -17.68 13.25 -0.88
CA VAL A 175 -19.06 13.73 -1.09
C VAL A 175 -19.99 13.29 0.04
N MET A 176 -19.92 12.02 0.47
CA MET A 176 -20.78 11.50 1.55
C MET A 176 -20.51 12.24 2.87
N TRP A 177 -19.25 12.40 3.25
CA TRP A 177 -18.88 13.07 4.50
C TRP A 177 -19.07 14.58 4.46
N PHE A 178 -18.96 15.21 3.28
CA PHE A 178 -19.32 16.60 3.09
C PHE A 178 -20.80 16.84 3.37
N PHE A 179 -21.70 16.09 2.72
CA PHE A 179 -23.14 16.25 2.93
C PHE A 179 -23.55 15.86 4.34
N TYR A 180 -22.96 14.79 4.90
CA TYR A 180 -23.15 14.44 6.30
C TYR A 180 -22.82 15.63 7.22
N GLY A 181 -21.61 16.17 7.11
CA GLY A 181 -21.15 17.31 7.91
C GLY A 181 -22.03 18.55 7.73
N LEU A 182 -22.39 18.88 6.49
CA LEU A 182 -23.26 20.01 6.17
C LEU A 182 -24.65 19.86 6.82
N LEU A 183 -25.26 18.68 6.73
CA LEU A 183 -26.59 18.41 7.26
C LEU A 183 -26.64 18.43 8.80
N ILE A 184 -25.55 18.03 9.46
CA ILE A 184 -25.41 18.16 10.93
C ILE A 184 -24.81 19.52 11.36
N LYS A 185 -24.63 20.46 10.43
CA LYS A 185 -24.04 21.80 10.65
C LYS A 185 -22.64 21.75 11.28
N ASP A 186 -21.85 20.75 10.90
CA ASP A 186 -20.48 20.56 11.36
C ASP A 186 -19.46 20.87 10.25
N PHE A 187 -18.98 22.11 10.25
CA PHE A 187 -18.01 22.59 9.28
C PHE A 187 -16.62 21.97 9.45
N ASN A 188 -16.27 21.46 10.63
CA ASN A 188 -14.98 20.78 10.84
C ASN A 188 -14.91 19.47 10.03
N ILE A 189 -16.06 18.86 9.77
CA ILE A 189 -16.19 17.67 8.93
C ILE A 189 -16.43 18.07 7.47
N ALA A 190 -17.26 19.09 7.20
CA ALA A 190 -17.57 19.47 5.82
C ALA A 190 -16.36 20.04 5.06
N ILE A 191 -15.58 20.95 5.67
CA ILE A 191 -14.51 21.70 4.97
C ILE A 191 -13.40 20.78 4.41
N PRO A 192 -12.81 19.83 5.17
CA PRO A 192 -11.77 18.95 4.63
C PRO A 192 -12.28 18.10 3.46
N ASN A 193 -13.56 17.73 3.49
CA ASN A 193 -14.18 16.93 2.45
C ASN A 193 -14.42 17.70 1.14
N VAL A 194 -14.56 19.03 1.19
CA VAL A 194 -14.52 19.87 -0.03
C VAL A 194 -13.15 19.74 -0.71
N LEU A 195 -12.06 19.82 0.06
CA LEU A 195 -10.72 19.61 -0.48
C LEU A 195 -10.55 18.20 -1.03
N GLY A 196 -11.04 17.19 -0.30
CA GLY A 196 -11.02 15.79 -0.75
C GLY A 196 -11.71 15.59 -2.09
N PHE A 197 -12.87 16.22 -2.28
CA PHE A 197 -13.57 16.22 -3.56
C PHE A 197 -12.74 16.89 -4.66
N VAL A 198 -12.20 18.10 -4.43
CA VAL A 198 -11.38 18.82 -5.41
C VAL A 198 -10.15 18.01 -5.83
N PHE A 199 -9.40 17.47 -4.86
CA PHE A 199 -8.26 16.61 -5.16
C PHE A 199 -8.68 15.34 -5.91
N GLY A 200 -9.80 14.72 -5.54
CA GLY A 200 -10.35 13.56 -6.22
C GLY A 200 -10.66 13.82 -7.70
N ILE A 201 -11.33 14.94 -8.01
CA ILE A 201 -11.59 15.37 -9.38
C ILE A 201 -10.27 15.59 -10.15
N ILE A 202 -9.32 16.32 -9.56
CA ILE A 202 -8.00 16.57 -10.19
C ILE A 202 -7.30 15.25 -10.51
N GLN A 203 -7.31 14.29 -9.58
CA GLN A 203 -6.70 12.98 -9.77
C GLN A 203 -7.37 12.20 -10.92
N MET A 204 -8.70 12.19 -11.00
CA MET A 204 -9.41 11.51 -12.09
C MET A 204 -9.16 12.16 -13.45
N VAL A 205 -9.09 13.49 -13.52
CA VAL A 205 -8.76 14.22 -14.76
C VAL A 205 -7.33 13.89 -15.21
N LEU A 206 -6.35 13.97 -14.31
CA LEU A 206 -4.97 13.63 -14.62
C LEU A 206 -4.81 12.16 -15.04
N TYR A 207 -5.55 11.25 -14.39
CA TYR A 207 -5.60 9.86 -14.79
C TYR A 207 -6.06 9.71 -16.25
N ALA A 208 -7.17 10.35 -16.62
CA ALA A 208 -7.70 10.30 -17.98
C ALA A 208 -6.72 10.87 -19.02
N MET A 209 -5.99 11.93 -18.68
CA MET A 209 -5.00 12.57 -19.57
C MET A 209 -3.73 11.72 -19.78
N TYR A 210 -3.23 11.06 -18.74
CA TYR A 210 -1.92 10.40 -18.77
C TYR A 210 -1.95 8.86 -18.82
N LYS A 211 -3.14 8.22 -18.76
CA LYS A 211 -3.26 6.75 -18.81
C LYS A 211 -2.58 6.12 -20.03
N ASP A 212 -2.69 6.75 -21.20
CA ASP A 212 -2.16 6.17 -22.44
C ASP A 212 -0.67 6.46 -22.63
N SER A 213 -0.18 7.60 -22.12
CA SER A 213 1.26 7.88 -21.98
C SER A 213 1.93 6.88 -21.04
N THR A 214 1.25 6.52 -19.94
CA THR A 214 1.74 5.50 -18.99
C THR A 214 1.91 4.14 -19.66
N LYS A 215 0.94 3.71 -20.48
CA LYS A 215 1.05 2.44 -21.23
C LYS A 215 2.27 2.41 -22.15
N LYS A 216 2.61 3.54 -22.78
CA LYS A 216 3.81 3.67 -23.62
C LYS A 216 5.09 3.57 -22.78
N VAL A 217 5.20 4.35 -21.70
CA VAL A 217 6.38 4.34 -20.81
C VAL A 217 6.64 2.94 -20.21
N VAL A 218 5.60 2.26 -19.73
CA VAL A 218 5.73 0.90 -19.17
C VAL A 218 6.16 -0.12 -20.23
N LYS A 219 5.66 0.01 -21.46
CA LYS A 219 6.05 -0.85 -22.58
C LYS A 219 7.53 -0.62 -22.94
N ASP A 220 7.93 0.64 -23.07
CA ASP A 220 9.29 1.04 -23.43
C ASP A 220 10.31 0.74 -22.34
N GLN A 221 9.93 0.61 -21.06
CA GLN A 221 10.83 0.12 -20.00
C GLN A 221 10.95 -1.40 -19.93
N LYS A 222 9.88 -2.14 -20.27
CA LYS A 222 9.91 -3.62 -20.26
C LYS A 222 10.72 -4.20 -21.42
N LEU A 223 10.68 -3.58 -22.61
CA LEU A 223 11.43 -4.03 -23.79
C LEU A 223 12.96 -4.08 -23.57
N PRO A 224 13.62 -3.02 -23.05
CA PRO A 224 15.05 -3.04 -22.73
C PRO A 224 15.40 -4.05 -21.65
N GLN A 225 14.57 -4.20 -20.60
CA GLN A 225 14.87 -5.19 -19.55
C GLN A 225 14.79 -6.63 -20.07
N ILE A 226 13.79 -6.94 -20.90
CA ILE A 226 13.69 -8.26 -21.55
C ILE A 226 14.90 -8.47 -22.47
N GLN A 227 15.30 -7.48 -23.27
CA GLN A 227 16.51 -7.60 -24.10
C GLN A 227 17.78 -7.83 -23.28
N VAL A 228 17.99 -7.10 -22.18
CA VAL A 228 19.16 -7.29 -21.31
C VAL A 228 19.15 -8.66 -20.63
N ILE A 229 17.98 -9.17 -20.23
CA ILE A 229 17.86 -10.51 -19.64
C ILE A 229 18.16 -11.59 -20.69
N VAL A 230 17.57 -11.49 -21.88
CA VAL A 230 17.82 -12.43 -22.99
C VAL A 230 19.30 -12.43 -23.38
N VAL A 231 19.92 -11.26 -23.53
CA VAL A 231 21.37 -11.17 -23.83
C VAL A 231 22.22 -11.79 -22.72
N LYS A 232 21.89 -11.57 -21.44
CA LYS A 232 22.62 -12.20 -20.33
C LYS A 232 22.43 -13.71 -20.27
N GLU A 233 21.28 -14.22 -20.68
CA GLU A 233 20.97 -15.65 -20.69
C GLU A 233 21.66 -16.34 -21.88
N ASP A 234 21.61 -15.71 -23.06
CA ASP A 234 22.36 -16.12 -24.26
C ASP A 234 23.87 -16.12 -24.04
N GLN A 235 24.39 -15.22 -23.20
CA GLN A 235 25.82 -15.14 -22.89
C GLN A 235 26.28 -16.15 -21.84
N LYS A 236 25.37 -16.63 -20.98
CA LYS A 236 25.67 -17.70 -20.00
C LYS A 236 25.69 -19.10 -20.60
N LEU A 237 24.93 -19.32 -21.67
CA LEU A 237 24.86 -20.61 -22.37
C LEU A 237 26.22 -21.06 -22.96
N PRO A 238 27.01 -20.20 -23.64
CA PRO A 238 28.35 -20.56 -24.12
C PRO A 238 29.37 -20.66 -22.99
N GLU A 239 29.32 -19.83 -21.94
CA GLU A 239 30.20 -19.98 -20.76
C GLU A 239 30.00 -21.35 -20.06
N LEU A 240 28.75 -21.79 -19.93
CA LEU A 240 28.45 -23.10 -19.36
C LEU A 240 28.90 -24.25 -20.27
N ALA A 241 28.77 -24.09 -21.58
CA ALA A 241 29.27 -25.08 -22.55
C ALA A 241 30.80 -25.19 -22.50
N GLU A 242 31.51 -24.06 -22.38
CA GLU A 242 32.97 -24.02 -22.29
C GLU A 242 33.47 -24.65 -20.97
N GLN A 243 32.80 -24.37 -19.85
CA GLN A 243 33.09 -25.01 -18.56
C GLN A 243 32.86 -26.53 -18.58
N VAL A 244 31.81 -27.00 -19.27
CA VAL A 244 31.56 -28.44 -19.43
C VAL A 244 32.66 -29.08 -20.30
N ILE A 245 33.07 -28.44 -21.39
CA ILE A 245 34.15 -28.93 -22.26
C ILE A 245 35.48 -29.03 -21.50
N ASP A 246 35.83 -28.01 -20.72
CA ASP A 246 37.06 -28.03 -19.91
C ASP A 246 37.01 -29.11 -18.83
N MET A 247 35.86 -29.35 -18.20
CA MET A 247 35.70 -30.42 -17.21
C MET A 247 35.83 -31.81 -17.84
N VAL A 248 35.32 -32.00 -19.07
CA VAL A 248 35.50 -33.24 -19.84
C VAL A 248 36.97 -33.45 -20.25
N LYS A 249 37.65 -32.40 -20.74
CA LYS A 249 39.09 -32.46 -21.06
C LYS A 249 39.94 -32.76 -19.83
N LEU A 250 39.61 -32.15 -18.68
CA LEU A 250 40.30 -32.40 -17.42
C LEU A 250 40.10 -33.86 -16.96
N ARG A 251 38.89 -34.41 -17.11
CA ARG A 251 38.62 -35.83 -16.85
C ARG A 251 39.43 -36.75 -17.76
N ALA A 252 39.54 -36.43 -19.05
CA ALA A 252 40.35 -37.18 -20.00
C ALA A 252 41.85 -37.14 -19.67
N MET A 253 42.35 -36.03 -19.11
CA MET A 253 43.75 -35.93 -18.66
C MET A 253 44.02 -36.67 -17.34
N VAL A 254 43.03 -36.73 -16.42
CA VAL A 254 43.17 -37.40 -15.12
C VAL A 254 43.00 -38.92 -15.23
N CYS A 255 42.18 -39.41 -16.17
CA CYS A 255 42.13 -40.83 -16.54
C CYS A 255 43.14 -41.12 -17.65
N GLY A 256 44.43 -41.15 -17.32
CA GLY A 256 45.45 -41.64 -18.25
C GLY A 256 45.24 -43.12 -18.56
N THR A 257 44.48 -43.45 -19.61
CA THR A 257 44.57 -44.71 -20.35
C THR A 257 43.82 -44.59 -21.68
N ASP A 258 44.43 -45.09 -22.75
CA ASP A 258 43.81 -45.25 -24.07
C ASP A 258 42.47 -45.99 -23.95
N ALA A 259 41.36 -45.26 -24.13
CA ALA A 259 40.05 -45.86 -24.40
C ALA A 259 39.52 -45.24 -25.68
N ILE A 260 39.34 -46.12 -26.65
CA ILE A 260 38.91 -45.92 -28.03
C ILE A 260 37.73 -44.93 -28.11
N LEU A 261 37.87 -43.90 -28.96
CA LEU A 261 36.74 -43.12 -29.46
C LEU A 261 35.87 -44.06 -30.30
N ASP A 262 34.72 -44.47 -29.78
CA ASP A 262 33.63 -44.88 -30.65
C ASP A 262 32.98 -43.62 -31.26
N PRO A 263 32.72 -43.60 -32.57
CA PRO A 263 32.12 -42.43 -33.21
C PRO A 263 30.70 -42.22 -32.69
N LEU A 264 30.36 -40.94 -32.48
CA LEU A 264 29.01 -40.48 -32.11
C LEU A 264 27.93 -41.16 -32.97
N PRO A 265 26.82 -41.66 -32.38
CA PRO A 265 25.70 -42.12 -33.17
C PRO A 265 25.08 -40.92 -33.90
N ASN A 266 24.84 -41.10 -35.20
CA ASN A 266 24.15 -40.12 -36.03
C ASN A 266 22.75 -39.80 -35.47
N GLY A 267 22.53 -38.52 -35.15
CA GLY A 267 21.34 -37.75 -35.53
C GLY A 267 19.95 -38.12 -35.00
N HIS A 268 19.72 -39.26 -34.36
CA HIS A 268 18.40 -39.63 -33.85
C HIS A 268 18.54 -40.27 -32.45
N ASP A 269 17.76 -39.76 -31.50
CA ASP A 269 17.62 -40.16 -30.09
C ASP A 269 18.43 -39.39 -29.03
N MET A 270 18.10 -38.10 -28.92
CA MET A 270 18.43 -37.23 -27.78
C MET A 270 17.42 -37.43 -26.62
N SER A 271 17.28 -38.64 -26.08
CA SER A 271 16.40 -38.91 -24.93
C SER A 271 17.03 -39.73 -23.80
N ALA A 272 18.28 -40.21 -23.92
CA ALA A 272 18.85 -41.15 -22.94
C ALA A 272 19.96 -40.58 -22.02
N ALA A 273 20.40 -39.32 -22.19
CA ALA A 273 21.53 -38.78 -21.42
C ALA A 273 21.15 -38.14 -20.05
N PHE A 274 19.86 -38.13 -19.67
CA PHE A 274 19.38 -37.60 -18.39
C PHE A 274 18.99 -38.73 -17.42
N ALA A 275 19.95 -39.56 -17.02
CA ALA A 275 19.77 -40.42 -15.86
C ALA A 275 21.13 -40.79 -15.29
N VAL A 276 21.61 -40.05 -14.28
CA VAL A 276 22.31 -40.52 -13.07
C VAL A 276 22.74 -39.27 -12.30
N ALA A 277 21.96 -38.91 -11.27
CA ALA A 277 22.42 -38.31 -10.02
C ALA A 277 21.21 -37.98 -9.12
N LYS A 278 20.82 -38.94 -8.27
CA LYS A 278 20.12 -38.65 -7.00
C LYS A 278 20.98 -39.26 -5.88
N PRO A 279 21.50 -38.49 -4.92
CA PRO A 279 22.00 -39.06 -3.68
C PRO A 279 20.85 -39.13 -2.67
N ASN A 280 20.54 -40.35 -2.22
CA ASN A 280 19.73 -40.63 -1.04
C ASN A 280 20.46 -40.11 0.21
N MET A 281 19.75 -39.36 1.07
CA MET A 281 20.25 -38.95 2.38
C MET A 281 19.47 -39.75 3.44
N GLU A 282 20.02 -40.90 3.83
CA GLU A 282 19.66 -41.59 5.06
C GLU A 282 20.71 -41.23 6.12
N VAL A 283 20.26 -40.68 7.25
CA VAL A 283 21.09 -40.49 8.45
C VAL A 283 20.52 -41.42 9.52
N PRO A 284 21.30 -42.37 10.06
CA PRO A 284 20.85 -43.22 11.16
C PRO A 284 21.03 -42.53 12.51
N VAL A 285 20.06 -42.76 13.38
CA VAL A 285 20.08 -42.46 14.82
C VAL A 285 20.86 -43.55 15.52
N THR A 286 21.86 -43.20 16.33
CA THR A 286 22.39 -44.09 17.39
C THR A 286 22.82 -43.31 18.62
N ALA A 287 22.22 -43.72 19.74
CA ALA A 287 22.65 -43.77 21.14
C ALA A 287 23.19 -42.49 21.82
#